data_AF-A0A0M3UAD2-F1
#
_entry.id   AF-A0A0M3UAD2-F1
#
_cell.length_a   1.000
_cell.length_b   1.000
_cell.length_c   1.000
_cell.angle_alpha   90.00
_cell.angle_beta   90.00
_cell.angle_gamma   90.00
#
_symmetry.space_group_name_H-M   'P 1'
#
loop_
_entity.id
_entity.type
_entity.pdbx_description
1 polymer ?
#
loop_
_entity_poly.entity_id
_entity_poly.type
_entity_poly.pdbx_seq_one_letter_code
_entity_poly.pdbx_strand_id
1 'polypeptide(L)'
;MSRTEPLARTLHDVGLAAWFGGSLMGVTGLNGALDAVGDPAERERLAGAGWGRWGRIGSAAMATHLLGGAGLLVRNVARARREPAAATAAVSRAALTGAALAATAYAGALGRRAGSDAPAGAGPAAPEPALARRIRAVEWAVPALTGAAVVVGAVRGR
;
A
#
# COMPACT_ATOMS: atom_id res chain seq x y z
N MET A 1 -14.92 -29.44 0.08
CA MET A 1 -14.21 -28.14 0.03
C MET A 1 -13.87 -27.73 1.46
N SER A 2 -12.60 -27.48 1.80
CA SER A 2 -12.21 -27.12 3.17
C SER A 2 -12.63 -25.67 3.48
N ARG A 3 -13.17 -25.40 4.68
CA ARG A 3 -13.57 -24.04 5.12
C ARG A 3 -12.42 -23.02 5.10
N THR A 4 -11.18 -23.49 5.06
CA THR A 4 -9.96 -22.68 5.02
C THR A 4 -9.71 -22.00 3.67
N GLU A 5 -10.28 -22.52 2.57
CA GLU A 5 -10.14 -21.91 1.24
C GLU A 5 -10.88 -20.57 1.11
N PRO A 6 -12.19 -20.49 1.42
CA PRO A 6 -12.89 -19.21 1.45
C PRO A 6 -12.20 -18.20 2.36
N LEU A 7 -11.73 -18.63 3.54
CA LEU A 7 -11.04 -17.75 4.48
C LEU A 7 -9.75 -17.16 3.88
N ALA A 8 -8.88 -17.99 3.31
CA ALA A 8 -7.63 -17.51 2.72
C ALA A 8 -7.89 -16.52 1.56
N ARG A 9 -8.91 -16.79 0.74
CA ARG A 9 -9.33 -15.90 -0.34
C ARG A 9 -9.89 -14.58 0.20
N THR A 10 -10.78 -14.62 1.19
CA THR A 10 -11.32 -13.42 1.84
C THR A 10 -10.20 -12.55 2.43
N LEU A 11 -9.26 -13.14 3.17
CA LEU A 11 -8.13 -12.41 3.73
C LEU A 11 -7.29 -11.74 2.63
N HIS A 12 -7.00 -12.49 1.55
CA HIS A 12 -6.24 -11.99 0.42
C HIS A 12 -6.93 -10.79 -0.26
N ASP A 13 -8.21 -10.94 -0.58
CA ASP A 13 -8.96 -9.97 -1.38
C ASP A 13 -9.34 -8.73 -0.57
N VAL A 14 -9.83 -8.90 0.68
CA VAL A 14 -10.19 -7.79 1.57
C VAL A 14 -8.95 -6.98 1.96
N GLY A 15 -7.83 -7.66 2.26
CA GLY A 15 -6.57 -6.98 2.56
C GLY A 15 -6.07 -6.14 1.38
N LEU A 16 -6.14 -6.67 0.16
CA LEU A 16 -5.75 -5.93 -1.04
C LEU A 16 -6.68 -4.75 -1.30
N ALA A 17 -7.99 -4.96 -1.18
CA ALA A 17 -8.99 -3.91 -1.42
C ALA A 17 -8.84 -2.76 -0.42
N ALA A 18 -8.64 -3.06 0.86
CA ALA A 18 -8.38 -2.05 1.88
C ALA A 18 -7.08 -1.28 1.60
N TRP A 19 -6.00 -1.97 1.25
CA TRP A 19 -4.72 -1.33 0.93
C TRP A 19 -4.80 -0.42 -0.30
N PHE A 20 -5.40 -0.91 -1.39
CA PHE A 20 -5.65 -0.11 -2.60
C PHE A 20 -6.54 1.10 -2.29
N GLY A 21 -7.72 0.87 -1.73
CA GLY A 21 -8.69 1.92 -1.48
C GLY A 21 -8.19 2.99 -0.53
N GLY A 22 -7.54 2.60 0.57
CA GLY A 22 -7.02 3.56 1.54
C GLY A 22 -5.79 4.32 1.06
N SER A 23 -4.91 3.70 0.26
CA SER A 23 -3.79 4.43 -0.35
C SER A 23 -4.28 5.42 -1.42
N LEU A 24 -5.26 5.04 -2.24
CA LEU A 24 -5.88 5.93 -3.22
C LEU A 24 -6.58 7.10 -2.53
N MET A 25 -7.41 6.83 -1.53
CA MET A 25 -8.07 7.87 -0.72
C MET A 25 -7.04 8.78 -0.03
N GLY A 26 -5.93 8.23 0.45
CA GLY A 26 -4.84 9.01 1.03
C GLY A 26 -4.27 10.04 0.06
N VAL A 27 -3.93 9.61 -1.16
CA VAL A 27 -3.30 10.52 -2.15
C VAL A 27 -4.27 11.47 -2.83
N THR A 28 -5.57 11.13 -2.92
CA THR A 28 -6.56 12.01 -3.56
C THR A 28 -7.37 12.83 -2.56
N GLY A 29 -7.89 12.17 -1.52
CA GLY A 29 -8.78 12.77 -0.54
C GLY A 29 -8.02 13.48 0.58
N LEU A 30 -7.16 12.76 1.30
CA LEU A 30 -6.39 13.34 2.40
C LEU A 30 -5.43 14.41 1.89
N ASN A 31 -4.54 14.07 0.95
CA ASN A 31 -3.58 15.03 0.40
C ASN A 31 -4.28 16.20 -0.32
N GLY A 32 -5.36 15.94 -1.05
CA GLY A 32 -6.13 17.00 -1.71
C GLY A 32 -6.82 17.95 -0.73
N ALA A 33 -7.36 17.44 0.39
CA ALA A 33 -7.94 18.29 1.44
C ALA A 33 -6.88 19.17 2.12
N LEU A 34 -5.64 18.68 2.22
CA LEU A 34 -4.53 19.42 2.82
C LEU A 34 -4.07 20.62 1.99
N ASP A 35 -4.36 20.65 0.69
CA ASP A 35 -4.03 21.81 -0.16
C ASP A 35 -4.82 23.07 0.21
N ALA A 36 -5.97 22.92 0.89
CA ALA A 36 -6.75 24.04 1.42
C ALA A 36 -6.14 24.67 2.69
N VAL A 37 -5.12 24.03 3.29
CA VAL A 37 -4.49 24.50 4.52
C VAL A 37 -3.38 25.50 4.19
N GLY A 38 -3.59 26.77 4.54
CA GLY A 38 -2.67 27.86 4.21
C GLY A 38 -1.31 27.77 4.93
N ASP A 39 -1.29 27.36 6.20
CA ASP A 39 -0.06 27.20 6.98
C ASP A 39 0.67 25.88 6.61
N PRO A 40 1.90 25.94 6.08
CA PRO A 40 2.65 24.74 5.75
C PRO A 40 2.96 23.84 6.95
N ALA A 41 3.16 24.40 8.15
CA ALA A 41 3.46 23.63 9.34
C ALA A 41 2.22 22.86 9.83
N GLU A 42 1.05 23.51 9.85
CA GLU A 42 -0.22 22.84 10.10
C GLU A 42 -0.52 21.76 9.05
N ARG A 43 -0.26 22.04 7.77
CA ARG A 43 -0.47 21.08 6.68
C ARG A 43 0.34 19.81 6.91
N GLU A 44 1.63 19.93 7.22
CA GLU A 44 2.52 18.79 7.47
C GLU A 44 2.10 18.03 8.74
N ARG A 45 1.73 18.74 9.81
CA ARG A 45 1.20 18.13 11.05
C ARG A 45 -0.04 17.28 10.77
N LEU A 46 -0.99 17.81 10.00
CA LEU A 46 -2.23 17.10 9.64
C LEU A 46 -1.95 15.94 8.68
N ALA A 47 -1.02 16.10 7.73
CA ALA A 47 -0.55 15.03 6.85
C ALA A 47 0.01 13.86 7.67
N GLY A 48 0.98 14.14 8.54
CA GLY A 48 1.58 13.13 9.42
C GLY A 48 0.55 12.46 10.33
N ALA A 49 -0.42 13.22 10.86
CA ALA A 49 -1.48 12.69 11.70
C ALA A 49 -2.46 11.80 10.92
N GLY A 50 -2.78 12.13 9.67
CA GLY A 50 -3.63 11.34 8.78
C GLY A 50 -2.94 10.06 8.34
N TRP A 51 -1.73 10.18 7.78
CA TRP A 51 -0.91 9.06 7.34
C TRP A 51 -0.49 8.15 8.51
N GLY A 52 -0.25 8.69 9.70
CA GLY A 52 0.06 7.90 10.90
C GLY A 52 -1.12 7.03 11.36
N ARG A 53 -2.35 7.55 11.31
CA ARG A 53 -3.56 6.76 11.60
C ARG A 53 -3.79 5.69 10.55
N TRP A 54 -3.69 6.08 9.27
CA TRP A 54 -3.78 5.14 8.15
C TRP A 54 -2.71 4.06 8.24
N GLY A 55 -1.46 4.38 8.57
CA GLY A 55 -0.34 3.44 8.61
C GLY A 55 -0.60 2.20 9.48
N ARG A 56 -1.33 2.35 10.59
CA ARG A 56 -1.75 1.20 11.44
C ARG A 56 -2.75 0.30 10.72
N ILE A 57 -3.79 0.91 10.11
CA ILE A 57 -4.82 0.20 9.36
C ILE A 57 -4.24 -0.44 8.10
N GLY A 58 -3.42 0.30 7.36
CA GLY A 58 -2.71 -0.16 6.17
C GLY A 58 -1.77 -1.33 6.50
N SER A 59 -1.06 -1.29 7.64
CA SER A 59 -0.24 -2.44 8.08
C SER A 59 -1.07 -3.68 8.34
N ALA A 60 -2.23 -3.53 8.99
CA ALA A 60 -3.15 -4.65 9.16
C ALA A 60 -3.65 -5.18 7.81
N ALA A 61 -4.06 -4.30 6.89
CA ALA A 61 -4.52 -4.67 5.55
C ALA A 61 -3.44 -5.44 4.76
N MET A 62 -2.19 -4.96 4.77
CA MET A 62 -1.05 -5.64 4.16
C MET A 62 -0.82 -7.02 4.78
N ALA A 63 -0.84 -7.13 6.12
CA ALA A 63 -0.66 -8.41 6.80
C ALA A 63 -1.79 -9.40 6.45
N THR A 64 -3.05 -8.94 6.46
CA THR A 64 -4.21 -9.74 6.05
C THR A 64 -4.05 -10.25 4.62
N HIS A 65 -3.63 -9.38 3.68
CA HIS A 65 -3.39 -9.77 2.29
C HIS A 65 -2.31 -10.85 2.15
N LEU A 66 -1.20 -10.69 2.87
CA LEU A 66 -0.07 -11.61 2.84
C LEU A 66 -0.41 -12.96 3.46
N LEU A 67 -1.13 -12.99 4.59
CA LEU A 67 -1.60 -14.23 5.22
C LEU A 67 -2.53 -15.01 4.29
N GLY A 68 -3.50 -14.32 3.67
CA GLY A 68 -4.37 -14.93 2.66
C GLY A 68 -3.60 -15.45 1.46
N GLY A 69 -2.66 -14.64 0.93
CA GLY A 69 -1.79 -15.00 -0.19
C GLY A 69 -0.94 -16.24 0.08
N ALA A 70 -0.31 -16.33 1.26
CA ALA A 70 0.46 -17.50 1.68
C ALA A 70 -0.41 -18.76 1.75
N GLY A 71 -1.61 -18.66 2.33
CA GLY A 71 -2.58 -19.76 2.37
C GLY A 71 -2.99 -20.23 0.97
N LEU A 72 -3.19 -19.31 0.02
CA LEU A 72 -3.50 -19.63 -1.37
C LEU A 72 -2.29 -20.24 -2.11
N LEU A 73 -1.08 -19.77 -1.85
CA LEU A 73 0.14 -20.29 -2.49
C LEU A 73 0.41 -21.73 -2.07
N VAL A 74 0.36 -22.05 -0.77
CA VAL A 74 0.56 -23.42 -0.26
C VAL A 74 -0.40 -24.40 -0.92
N ARG A 75 -1.66 -24.00 -1.10
CA ARG A 75 -2.72 -24.85 -1.67
C ARG A 75 -2.60 -25.02 -3.19
N ASN A 76 -2.04 -24.03 -3.88
CA ASN A 76 -1.92 -24.03 -5.34
C ASN A 76 -0.50 -24.40 -5.83
N VAL A 77 0.46 -24.69 -4.95
CA VAL A 77 1.85 -24.94 -5.33
C VAL A 77 1.99 -26.12 -6.29
N ALA A 78 1.21 -27.19 -6.08
CA ALA A 78 1.22 -28.34 -6.97
C ALA A 78 0.71 -27.99 -8.38
N ARG A 79 -0.34 -27.16 -8.47
CA ARG A 79 -0.87 -26.64 -9.75
C ARG A 79 0.16 -25.77 -10.46
N ALA A 80 0.78 -24.83 -9.73
CA ALA A 80 1.81 -23.95 -10.26
C ALA A 80 3.03 -24.72 -10.81
N ARG A 81 3.37 -25.87 -10.26
CA ARG A 81 4.46 -26.73 -10.78
C ARG A 81 4.11 -27.47 -12.06
N ARG A 82 2.82 -27.72 -12.31
CA ARG A 82 2.33 -28.51 -13.45
C ARG A 82 1.85 -27.64 -14.61
N GLU A 83 1.41 -26.42 -14.32
CA GLU A 83 0.80 -25.52 -15.30
C GLU A 83 1.59 -24.21 -15.41
N PRO A 84 2.23 -23.93 -16.56
CA PRO A 84 2.98 -22.70 -16.78
C PRO A 84 2.16 -21.44 -16.54
N ALA A 85 0.89 -21.42 -16.98
CA ALA A 85 -0.01 -20.29 -16.76
C ALA A 85 -0.26 -20.00 -15.27
N ALA A 86 -0.40 -21.04 -14.44
CA ALA A 86 -0.56 -20.90 -13.00
C ALA A 86 0.72 -20.38 -12.34
N ALA A 87 1.90 -20.82 -12.80
CA ALA A 87 3.19 -20.29 -12.34
C ALA A 87 3.34 -18.80 -12.68
N THR A 88 3.08 -18.41 -13.93
CA THR A 88 3.16 -17.00 -14.37
C THR A 88 2.21 -16.11 -13.56
N ALA A 89 0.99 -16.57 -13.28
CA ALA A 89 0.04 -15.85 -12.46
C ALA A 89 0.52 -15.67 -11.01
N ALA A 90 1.13 -16.71 -10.42
CA ALA A 90 1.70 -16.64 -9.08
C ALA A 90 2.89 -15.68 -8.99
N VAL A 91 3.82 -15.75 -9.95
CA VAL A 91 4.98 -14.86 -10.02
C VAL A 91 4.54 -13.40 -10.23
N SER A 92 3.58 -13.16 -11.14
CA SER A 92 3.07 -11.82 -11.39
C SER A 92 2.42 -11.20 -10.15
N ARG A 93 1.63 -11.99 -9.41
CA ARG A 93 1.04 -11.54 -8.14
C ARG A 93 2.11 -11.25 -7.10
N ALA A 94 3.07 -12.16 -6.91
CA ALA A 94 4.16 -11.97 -5.95
C ALA A 94 5.01 -10.72 -6.28
N ALA A 95 5.32 -10.49 -7.55
CA ALA A 95 6.07 -9.32 -8.00
C ALA A 95 5.31 -8.01 -7.72
N LEU A 96 4.01 -7.95 -8.03
CA LEU A 96 3.18 -6.77 -7.75
C LEU A 96 3.05 -6.51 -6.25
N THR A 97 2.80 -7.55 -5.45
CA THR A 97 2.73 -7.42 -3.97
C THR A 97 4.07 -6.95 -3.41
N GLY A 98 5.19 -7.52 -3.87
CA GLY A 98 6.53 -7.12 -3.45
C GLY A 98 6.85 -5.67 -3.80
N ALA A 99 6.54 -5.24 -5.02
CA ALA A 99 6.71 -3.86 -5.45
C ALA A 99 5.85 -2.89 -4.63
N ALA A 100 4.58 -3.24 -4.36
CA ALA A 100 3.68 -2.43 -3.55
C ALA A 100 4.17 -2.29 -2.10
N LEU A 101 4.69 -3.37 -1.50
CA LEU A 101 5.30 -3.35 -0.17
C LEU A 101 6.51 -2.43 -0.14
N ALA A 102 7.41 -2.55 -1.13
CA ALA A 102 8.58 -1.70 -1.25
C ALA A 102 8.20 -0.22 -1.39
N ALA A 103 7.23 0.10 -2.25
CA ALA A 103 6.71 1.47 -2.41
C ALA A 103 6.11 2.01 -1.10
N THR A 104 5.34 1.19 -0.37
CA THR A 104 4.72 1.60 0.89
C THR A 104 5.76 1.84 1.99
N ALA A 105 6.71 0.94 2.15
CA ALA A 105 7.81 1.10 3.10
C ALA A 105 8.65 2.35 2.76
N TYR A 106 8.87 2.59 1.48
CA TYR A 106 9.64 3.73 1.01
C TYR A 106 8.90 5.07 1.21
N ALA A 107 7.60 5.13 0.91
CA ALA A 107 6.75 6.29 1.22
C ALA A 107 6.81 6.61 2.71
N GLY A 108 6.64 5.60 3.58
CA GLY A 108 6.72 5.78 5.03
C GLY A 108 8.11 6.26 5.49
N ALA A 109 9.19 5.81 4.87
CA ALA A 109 10.54 6.29 5.18
C ALA A 109 10.74 7.75 4.76
N LEU A 110 10.21 8.16 3.60
CA LEU A 110 10.27 9.55 3.15
C LEU A 110 9.41 10.48 4.02
N GLY A 111 8.20 10.05 4.41
CA GLY A 111 7.35 10.82 5.31
C GLY A 111 7.98 11.05 6.70
N ARG A 112 8.67 10.04 7.25
CA ARG A 112 9.43 10.24 8.49
C ARG A 112 10.58 11.25 8.35
N ARG A 113 11.24 11.27 7.20
CA ARG A 113 12.31 12.25 6.91
C ARG A 113 11.75 13.66 6.83
N ALA A 114 10.62 13.84 6.13
CA ALA A 114 9.94 15.13 6.06
C ALA A 114 9.55 15.65 7.45
N GLY A 115 9.08 14.78 8.35
CA GLY A 115 8.76 15.16 9.73
C GLY A 115 9.98 15.43 10.63
N SER A 116 11.17 14.91 10.30
CA SER A 116 12.39 15.07 11.13
C SER A 116 13.25 16.28 10.79
N ASP A 117 13.04 16.90 9.61
CA ASP A 117 13.82 18.07 9.17
C ASP A 117 13.40 19.38 9.89
N ALA A 118 12.49 19.30 10.85
CA ALA A 118 12.07 20.40 11.70
C ALA A 118 13.11 20.71 12.81
N PRO A 119 13.55 21.98 12.97
CA PRO A 119 14.37 22.38 14.11
C PRO A 119 13.68 22.03 15.44
N ALA A 120 14.45 21.59 16.43
CA ALA A 120 13.92 21.22 17.74
C ALA A 120 13.14 22.40 18.36
N GLY A 121 11.82 22.20 18.55
CA GLY A 121 10.92 23.21 19.13
C GLY A 121 10.20 24.14 18.13
N ALA A 122 10.48 24.06 16.82
CA ALA A 122 9.89 24.95 15.80
C ALA A 122 8.58 24.42 15.16
N GLY A 123 8.12 23.23 15.53
CA GLY A 123 7.02 22.56 14.82
C GLY A 123 7.45 22.01 13.45
N PRO A 124 6.65 21.15 12.80
CA PRO A 124 7.01 20.54 11.53
C PRO A 124 7.23 21.61 10.44
N ALA A 125 8.42 21.63 9.84
CA ALA A 125 8.71 22.49 8.69
C ALA A 125 8.26 21.80 7.40
N ALA A 126 7.89 22.59 6.40
CA ALA A 126 7.57 22.04 5.09
C ALA A 126 8.80 21.38 4.47
N PRO A 127 8.68 20.18 3.86
CA PRO A 127 9.80 19.52 3.22
C PRO A 127 10.30 20.29 2.00
N GLU A 128 11.61 20.21 1.73
CA GLU A 128 12.22 20.75 0.52
C GLU A 128 11.50 20.28 -0.76
N PRO A 129 11.38 21.12 -1.81
CA PRO A 129 10.55 20.82 -2.97
C PRO A 129 10.89 19.51 -3.68
N ALA A 130 12.17 19.12 -3.69
CA ALA A 130 12.63 17.86 -4.26
C ALA A 130 12.13 16.64 -3.46
N LEU A 131 12.16 16.71 -2.14
CA LEU A 131 11.64 15.66 -1.26
C LEU A 131 10.12 15.58 -1.38
N ALA A 132 9.42 16.71 -1.40
CA ALA A 132 7.96 16.77 -1.58
C ALA A 132 7.51 16.13 -2.90
N ARG A 133 8.21 16.40 -4.02
CA ARG A 133 7.94 15.74 -5.31
C ARG A 133 8.16 14.23 -5.23
N ARG A 134 9.22 13.79 -4.54
CA ARG A 134 9.54 12.36 -4.40
C ARG A 134 8.48 11.63 -3.57
N ILE A 135 8.04 12.23 -2.47
CA ILE A 135 6.95 11.70 -1.63
C ILE A 135 5.71 11.48 -2.50
N ARG A 136 5.25 12.53 -3.20
CA ARG A 136 4.07 12.43 -4.08
C ARG A 136 4.19 11.31 -5.12
N ALA A 137 5.34 11.19 -5.77
CA ALA A 137 5.56 10.15 -6.79
C ALA A 137 5.46 8.73 -6.19
N VAL A 138 6.08 8.49 -5.03
CA VAL A 138 6.06 7.17 -4.38
C VAL A 138 4.70 6.87 -3.77
N GLU A 139 4.03 7.87 -3.20
CA GLU A 139 2.67 7.74 -2.67
C GLU A 139 1.68 7.31 -3.77
N TRP A 140 1.79 7.85 -4.99
CA TRP A 140 0.99 7.43 -6.14
C TRP A 140 1.36 6.05 -6.69
N ALA A 141 2.61 5.60 -6.50
CA ALA A 141 3.02 4.28 -6.93
C ALA A 141 2.29 3.17 -6.15
N VAL A 142 1.94 3.39 -4.87
CA VAL A 142 1.25 2.40 -4.03
C VAL A 142 -0.15 2.04 -4.58
N PRO A 143 -1.09 2.98 -4.80
CA PRO A 143 -2.39 2.65 -5.37
C PRO A 143 -2.30 2.17 -6.82
N ALA A 144 -1.32 2.62 -7.60
CA ALA A 144 -1.11 2.10 -8.95
C ALA A 144 -0.73 0.61 -8.95
N LEU A 145 0.23 0.21 -8.09
CA LEU A 145 0.70 -1.18 -7.99
C LEU A 145 -0.37 -2.10 -7.37
N THR A 146 -1.04 -1.65 -6.32
CA THR A 146 -2.12 -2.41 -5.69
C THR A 146 -3.36 -2.51 -6.60
N GLY A 147 -3.70 -1.46 -7.33
CA GLY A 147 -4.74 -1.48 -8.36
C GLY A 147 -4.40 -2.44 -9.51
N ALA A 148 -3.15 -2.44 -9.98
CA ALA A 148 -2.67 -3.43 -10.94
C ALA A 148 -2.78 -4.86 -10.39
N ALA A 149 -2.50 -5.09 -9.11
CA ALA A 149 -2.69 -6.38 -8.46
C ALA A 149 -4.17 -6.80 -8.43
N VAL A 150 -5.11 -5.88 -8.20
CA VAL A 150 -6.56 -6.13 -8.29
C VAL A 150 -6.95 -6.57 -9.70
N VAL A 151 -6.50 -5.83 -10.73
CA VAL A 151 -6.78 -6.16 -12.14
C VAL A 151 -6.20 -7.53 -12.51
N VAL A 152 -4.94 -7.80 -12.14
CA VAL A 152 -4.31 -9.11 -12.40
C VAL A 152 -5.05 -10.23 -11.67
N GLY A 153 -5.52 -10.00 -10.44
CA GLY A 153 -6.37 -10.93 -9.70
C GLY A 153 -7.68 -11.23 -10.44
N ALA A 154 -8.35 -10.22 -10.99
CA ALA A 154 -9.59 -10.39 -11.73
C ALA A 154 -9.40 -11.15 -13.06
N VAL A 155 -8.31 -10.88 -13.77
CA VAL A 155 -8.02 -11.51 -15.08
C VAL A 155 -7.49 -12.93 -14.92
N ARG A 156 -6.62 -13.18 -13.92
CA ARG A 156 -5.90 -14.46 -13.72
C ARG A 156 -6.37 -15.26 -12.51
N GLY A 157 -7.48 -14.88 -11.89
CA GLY A 157 -8.07 -15.52 -10.70
C GLY A 157 -9.05 -16.64 -11.01
N ARG A 158 -9.27 -16.95 -12.30
CA ARG A 158 -9.99 -18.15 -12.78
C ARG A 158 -9.06 -19.35 -12.80
#